data_AF-A0AAY5K4S9-F1
#
_entry.id   AF-A0AAY5K4S9-F1
#
_cell.length_a   1.000
_cell.length_b   1.000
_cell.length_c   1.000
_cell.angle_alpha   90.00
_cell.angle_beta   90.00
_cell.angle_gamma   90.00
#
_symmetry.space_group_name_H-M   'P 1'
#
loop_
_entity.id
_entity.type
_entity.pdbx_description
1 polymer ?
#
loop_
_entity_poly.entity_id
_entity_poly.type
_entity_poly.pdbx_seq_one_letter_code
_entity_poly.pdbx_strand_id
1 'polypeptide(L)'
;TEEAMDEICKTVKLTQDKIETQHLAQQIDILKNTILREEEKISELELKSRIFSYGEYRADKQDTMLSVLHKKVKEVYKACVNEVDSYTSTLHMLAGIEKKMEEITDRLEFLPPGKVDAIRSQREKEIRLKIREENMLLTKRNQEERVRQALERATSDSKRQTGRKLMPRSMPSEIRKEDKMHILTTRAQEDALHFFA
;
A
#
# COMPACT_ATOMS: atom_id res chain seq x y z
N THR A 1 -93.82 43.32 34.12
CA THR A 1 -92.98 43.03 32.93
C THR A 1 -91.94 41.98 33.32
N GLU A 2 -92.41 40.82 33.72
CA GLU A 2 -91.59 39.67 34.16
C GLU A 2 -91.15 38.84 32.94
N GLU A 3 -92.05 38.70 31.96
CA GLU A 3 -91.78 38.07 30.65
C GLU A 3 -90.60 38.71 29.91
N ALA A 4 -90.51 40.05 29.92
CA ALA A 4 -89.39 40.77 29.30
C ALA A 4 -88.04 40.49 29.99
N MET A 5 -88.04 40.27 31.31
CA MET A 5 -86.82 39.95 32.06
C MET A 5 -86.36 38.51 31.78
N ASP A 6 -87.30 37.58 31.69
CA ASP A 6 -87.02 36.18 31.33
C ASP A 6 -86.48 36.04 29.90
N GLU A 7 -87.00 36.83 28.95
CA GLU A 7 -86.49 36.89 27.59
C GLU A 7 -85.05 37.43 27.54
N ILE A 8 -84.74 38.47 28.32
CA ILE A 8 -83.38 39.00 28.43
C ILE A 8 -82.43 37.96 29.04
N CYS A 9 -82.83 37.27 30.11
CA CYS A 9 -82.00 36.21 30.70
C CYS A 9 -81.74 35.04 29.73
N LYS A 10 -82.73 34.66 28.91
CA LYS A 10 -82.57 33.62 27.89
C LYS A 10 -81.61 34.07 26.78
N THR A 11 -81.74 35.31 26.30
CA THR A 11 -80.85 35.83 25.26
C THR A 11 -79.41 35.96 25.75
N VAL A 12 -79.18 36.43 26.99
CA VAL A 12 -77.85 36.50 27.60
C VAL A 12 -77.19 35.12 27.67
N LYS A 13 -77.91 34.09 28.15
CA LYS A 13 -77.38 32.71 28.20
C LYS A 13 -77.02 32.19 26.81
N LEU A 14 -77.92 32.35 25.84
CA LEU A 14 -77.66 31.92 24.45
C LEU A 14 -76.47 32.65 23.83
N THR A 15 -76.30 33.95 24.10
CA THR A 15 -75.14 34.71 23.62
C THR A 15 -73.85 34.25 24.30
N GLN A 16 -73.90 33.92 25.59
CA GLN A 16 -72.74 33.45 26.33
C GLN A 16 -72.30 32.05 25.85
N ASP A 17 -73.23 31.11 25.68
CA ASP A 17 -72.94 29.78 25.12
C ASP A 17 -72.37 29.89 23.70
N LYS A 18 -72.87 30.85 22.90
CA LYS A 18 -72.35 31.10 21.55
C LYS A 18 -70.92 31.66 21.55
N ILE A 19 -70.61 32.56 22.49
CA ILE A 19 -69.25 33.10 22.65
C ILE A 19 -68.30 32.01 23.14
N GLU A 20 -68.71 31.18 24.09
CA GLU A 20 -67.91 30.06 24.62
C GLU A 20 -67.63 29.01 23.53
N THR A 21 -68.63 28.63 22.74
CA THR A 21 -68.45 27.69 21.61
C THR A 21 -67.55 28.25 20.52
N GLN A 22 -67.66 29.55 20.20
CA GLN A 22 -66.75 30.22 19.25
C GLN A 22 -65.31 30.27 19.77
N HIS A 23 -65.12 30.56 21.06
CA HIS A 23 -63.81 30.57 21.68
C HIS A 23 -63.17 29.17 21.68
N LEU A 24 -63.94 28.13 22.02
CA LEU A 24 -63.46 26.74 21.95
C LEU A 24 -63.10 26.34 20.51
N ALA A 25 -63.88 26.73 19.51
CA ALA A 25 -63.57 26.47 18.11
C ALA A 25 -62.25 27.13 17.68
N GLN A 26 -62.02 28.37 18.09
CA GLN A 26 -60.75 29.07 17.83
C GLN A 26 -59.56 28.38 18.51
N GLN A 27 -59.72 27.94 19.76
CA GLN A 27 -58.68 27.20 20.46
C GLN A 27 -58.35 25.86 19.77
N ILE A 28 -59.37 25.15 19.27
CA ILE A 28 -59.18 23.91 18.51
C ILE A 28 -58.36 24.18 17.24
N ASP A 29 -58.66 25.25 16.50
CA ASP A 29 -57.92 25.60 15.28
C ASP A 29 -56.46 26.00 15.58
N ILE A 30 -56.23 26.74 16.66
CA ILE A 30 -54.87 27.08 17.11
C ILE A 30 -54.08 25.81 17.46
N LEU A 31 -54.70 24.86 18.18
CA LEU A 31 -54.06 23.60 18.55
C LEU A 31 -53.76 22.75 17.31
N LYS A 32 -54.69 22.65 16.36
CA LYS A 32 -54.46 21.93 15.08
C LYS A 32 -53.28 22.53 14.31
N ASN A 33 -53.22 23.85 14.16
CA ASN A 33 -52.11 24.52 13.50
C ASN A 33 -50.78 24.35 14.26
N THR A 34 -50.83 24.18 15.57
CA THR A 34 -49.64 23.91 16.38
C THR A 34 -49.16 22.46 16.22
N ILE A 35 -50.09 21.50 16.20
CA ILE A 35 -49.78 20.10 15.91
C ILE A 35 -49.11 19.97 14.54
N LEU A 36 -49.67 20.58 13.50
CA LEU A 36 -49.09 20.53 12.15
C LEU A 36 -47.66 21.08 12.10
N ARG A 37 -47.40 22.21 12.78
CA ARG A 37 -46.05 22.78 12.86
C ARG A 37 -45.07 21.89 13.61
N GLU A 38 -45.50 21.24 14.69
CA GLU A 38 -44.67 20.29 15.42
C GLU A 38 -44.43 19.00 14.61
N GLU A 39 -45.41 18.51 13.86
CA GLU A 39 -45.25 17.36 12.96
C GLU A 39 -44.27 17.64 11.81
N GLU A 40 -44.32 18.83 11.21
CA GLU A 40 -43.34 19.28 10.21
C GLU A 40 -41.93 19.33 10.82
N LYS A 41 -41.80 19.86 12.04
CA LYS A 41 -40.52 19.94 12.76
C LYS A 41 -39.97 18.56 13.12
N ILE A 42 -40.83 17.63 13.55
CA ILE A 42 -40.45 16.24 13.81
C ILE A 42 -39.91 15.61 12.52
N SER A 43 -40.63 15.77 11.41
CA SER A 43 -40.23 15.24 10.10
C SER A 43 -38.87 15.81 9.64
N GLU A 44 -38.65 17.11 9.84
CA GLU A 44 -37.36 17.76 9.53
C GLU A 44 -36.22 17.22 10.41
N LEU A 45 -36.47 17.06 11.72
CA LEU A 45 -35.49 16.53 12.66
C LEU A 45 -35.18 15.05 12.40
N GLU A 46 -36.18 14.25 12.05
CA GLU A 46 -36.01 12.85 11.64
C GLU A 46 -35.18 12.74 10.36
N LEU A 47 -35.45 13.60 9.37
CA LEU A 47 -34.66 13.65 8.14
C LEU A 47 -33.21 14.05 8.43
N LYS A 48 -32.99 15.10 9.23
CA LYS A 48 -31.64 15.51 9.66
C LYS A 48 -30.96 14.38 10.41
N SER A 49 -31.64 13.79 11.39
CA SER A 49 -31.14 12.63 12.13
C SER A 49 -30.75 11.52 11.19
N ARG A 50 -31.58 11.14 10.22
CA ARG A 50 -31.27 10.07 9.25
C ARG A 50 -30.10 10.42 8.33
N ILE A 51 -29.97 11.67 7.88
CA ILE A 51 -28.88 12.15 7.02
C ILE A 51 -27.55 12.18 7.80
N PHE A 52 -27.56 12.70 9.02
CA PHE A 52 -26.37 12.75 9.88
C PHE A 52 -26.04 11.39 10.52
N SER A 53 -27.03 10.52 10.67
CA SER A 53 -26.93 9.15 11.20
C SER A 53 -27.03 8.11 10.08
N TYR A 54 -26.23 8.25 9.03
CA TYR A 54 -25.99 7.15 8.09
C TYR A 54 -25.24 6.02 8.83
N GLY A 55 -26.00 5.23 9.62
CA GLY A 55 -25.52 4.24 10.59
C GLY A 55 -25.95 4.57 12.03
N GLU A 56 -26.10 3.55 12.87
CA GLU A 56 -26.33 3.70 14.31
C GLU A 56 -25.34 4.73 14.88
N TYR A 57 -25.83 5.79 15.51
CA TYR A 57 -24.99 6.74 16.23
C TYR A 57 -24.28 5.99 17.36
N ARG A 58 -23.04 5.56 17.09
CA ARG A 58 -22.15 4.89 18.03
C ARG A 58 -21.16 5.93 18.52
N ALA A 59 -21.53 6.67 19.57
CA ALA A 59 -20.67 7.68 20.19
C ALA A 59 -19.24 7.15 20.42
N ASP A 60 -19.11 5.90 20.89
CA ASP A 60 -17.81 5.24 21.08
C ASP A 60 -16.98 5.11 19.78
N LYS A 61 -17.63 4.85 18.64
CA LYS A 61 -16.94 4.77 17.34
C LYS A 61 -16.52 6.16 16.85
N GLN A 62 -17.30 7.19 17.18
CA GLN A 62 -16.97 8.57 16.85
C GLN A 62 -15.81 9.07 17.70
N ASP A 63 -15.81 8.80 19.01
CA ASP A 63 -14.75 9.20 19.93
C ASP A 63 -13.42 8.50 19.61
N THR A 64 -13.47 7.21 19.27
CA THR A 64 -12.29 6.48 18.79
C THR A 64 -11.77 7.06 17.48
N MET A 65 -12.63 7.41 16.53
CA MET A 65 -12.24 8.07 15.28
C MET A 65 -11.60 9.45 15.53
N LEU A 66 -12.18 10.27 16.41
CA LEU A 66 -11.66 11.58 16.78
C LEU A 66 -10.30 11.47 17.49
N SER A 67 -10.12 10.46 18.34
CA SER A 67 -8.83 10.17 18.99
C SER A 67 -7.73 9.78 17.98
N VAL A 68 -8.07 8.90 17.03
CA VAL A 68 -7.16 8.51 15.94
C VAL A 68 -6.78 9.71 15.08
N LEU A 69 -7.77 10.55 14.72
CA LEU A 69 -7.54 11.79 13.98
C LEU A 69 -6.61 12.73 14.76
N HIS A 70 -6.89 12.98 16.04
CA HIS A 70 -6.06 13.83 16.88
C HIS A 70 -4.61 13.34 16.93
N LYS A 71 -4.41 12.03 17.13
CA LYS A 71 -3.07 11.43 17.11
C LYS A 71 -2.36 11.67 15.78
N LYS A 72 -3.06 11.48 14.65
CA LYS A 72 -2.46 11.65 13.32
C LYS A 72 -2.12 13.11 13.02
N VAL A 73 -3.02 14.03 13.37
CA VAL A 73 -2.77 15.47 13.26
C VAL A 73 -1.56 15.88 14.10
N LYS A 74 -1.43 15.34 15.31
CA LYS A 74 -0.28 15.60 16.18
C LYS A 74 1.04 15.11 15.59
N GLU A 75 1.07 13.93 14.96
CA GLU A 75 2.25 13.42 14.25
C GLU A 75 2.69 14.38 13.12
N VAL A 76 1.74 14.83 12.31
CA VAL A 76 2.00 15.75 11.19
C VAL A 76 2.44 17.12 11.72
N TYR A 77 1.74 17.65 12.73
CA TYR A 77 2.08 18.92 13.36
C TYR A 77 3.51 18.92 13.90
N LYS A 78 3.92 17.84 14.59
CA LYS A 78 5.29 17.68 15.08
C LYS A 78 6.31 17.68 13.93
N ALA A 79 6.02 17.01 12.82
CA ALA A 79 6.92 16.96 11.67
C ALA A 79 7.03 18.30 10.93
N CYS A 80 5.93 19.06 10.84
CA CYS A 80 5.88 20.32 10.09
C CYS A 80 6.34 21.54 10.91
N VAL A 81 5.94 21.62 12.17
CA VAL A 81 6.11 22.82 13.02
C VAL A 81 7.22 22.62 14.08
N ASN A 82 7.56 21.37 14.44
CA ASN A 82 8.54 20.99 15.47
C ASN A 82 8.25 21.51 16.89
N GLU A 83 7.10 22.13 17.14
CA GLU A 83 6.65 22.53 18.48
C GLU A 83 5.83 21.43 19.15
N VAL A 84 6.06 21.23 20.45
CA VAL A 84 5.43 20.18 21.25
C VAL A 84 4.67 20.80 22.41
N ASP A 85 3.62 21.54 22.08
CA ASP A 85 2.66 21.95 23.10
C ASP A 85 1.69 20.79 23.38
N SER A 86 1.67 20.39 24.64
CA SER A 86 1.02 19.15 25.11
C SER A 86 -0.50 19.26 25.20
N TYR A 87 -1.04 20.50 25.14
CA TYR A 87 -2.46 20.81 25.37
C TYR A 87 -3.15 21.43 24.15
N THR A 88 -2.50 21.45 22.99
CA THR A 88 -3.05 22.11 21.80
C THR A 88 -4.24 21.33 21.24
N SER A 89 -5.35 22.01 21.02
CA SER A 89 -6.52 21.43 20.37
C SER A 89 -6.20 21.00 18.93
N THR A 90 -6.85 19.95 18.43
CA THR A 90 -6.70 19.47 17.03
C THR A 90 -6.88 20.62 16.03
N LEU A 91 -7.84 21.52 16.29
CA LEU A 91 -8.13 22.65 15.41
C LEU A 91 -6.97 23.66 15.36
N HIS A 92 -6.33 23.94 16.49
CA HIS A 92 -5.16 24.81 16.55
C HIS A 92 -3.95 24.17 15.85
N MET A 93 -3.76 22.86 15.98
CA MET A 93 -2.71 22.14 15.25
C MET A 93 -2.92 22.23 13.73
N LEU A 94 -4.16 22.05 13.26
CA LEU A 94 -4.49 22.17 11.84
C LEU A 94 -4.22 23.58 11.30
N ALA A 95 -4.64 24.62 12.02
CA ALA A 95 -4.35 26.00 11.66
C ALA A 95 -2.84 26.30 11.61
N GLY A 96 -2.07 25.73 12.53
CA GLY A 96 -0.61 25.83 12.52
C GLY A 96 0.04 25.11 11.33
N ILE A 97 -0.47 23.94 10.94
CA ILE A 97 -0.02 23.22 9.73
C ILE A 97 -0.32 24.06 8.48
N GLU A 98 -1.54 24.60 8.38
CA GLU A 98 -1.98 25.43 7.26
C GLU A 98 -1.08 26.66 7.10
N LYS A 99 -0.89 27.41 8.19
CA LYS A 99 0.05 28.55 8.21
C LYS A 99 1.45 28.13 7.77
N LYS A 100 1.93 26.97 8.25
CA LYS A 100 3.27 26.51 7.87
C LYS A 100 3.38 26.16 6.39
N MET A 101 2.32 25.59 5.83
CA MET A 101 2.23 25.25 4.42
C MET A 101 2.21 26.53 3.56
N GLU A 102 1.45 27.54 3.96
CA GLU A 102 1.44 28.87 3.33
C GLU A 102 2.83 29.51 3.35
N GLU A 103 3.48 29.58 4.51
CA GLU A 103 4.84 30.13 4.65
C GLU A 103 5.87 29.46 3.72
N ILE A 104 5.79 28.13 3.56
CA ILE A 104 6.71 27.39 2.68
C ILE A 104 6.40 27.68 1.22
N THR A 105 5.12 27.80 0.87
CA THR A 105 4.65 28.06 -0.49
C THR A 105 5.07 29.46 -0.94
N ASP A 106 4.88 30.46 -0.10
CA ASP A 106 5.34 31.82 -0.35
C ASP A 106 6.85 31.85 -0.57
N ARG A 107 7.61 31.18 0.30
CA ARG A 107 9.08 31.09 0.16
C ARG A 107 9.48 30.45 -1.16
N LEU A 108 8.77 29.41 -1.61
CA LEU A 108 9.03 28.74 -2.88
C LEU A 108 8.80 29.68 -4.07
N GLU A 109 7.78 30.53 -4.01
CA GLU A 109 7.49 31.50 -5.07
C GLU A 109 8.60 32.55 -5.22
N PHE A 110 9.19 33.00 -4.11
CA PHE A 110 10.25 34.02 -4.13
C PHE A 110 11.68 33.45 -4.28
N LEU A 111 11.85 32.15 -4.49
CA LEU A 111 13.19 31.57 -4.65
C LEU A 111 13.83 32.04 -5.96
N PRO A 112 15.05 32.65 -5.91
CA PRO A 112 15.71 33.09 -7.12
C PRO A 112 16.12 31.89 -7.99
N PRO A 113 15.66 31.80 -9.25
CA PRO A 113 15.81 30.62 -10.09
C PRO A 113 17.28 30.24 -10.32
N GLY A 114 18.16 31.24 -10.49
CA GLY A 114 19.59 31.00 -10.69
C GLY A 114 20.28 30.29 -9.52
N LYS A 115 19.86 30.53 -8.27
CA LYS A 115 20.41 29.80 -7.11
C LYS A 115 19.89 28.36 -7.08
N VAL A 116 18.62 28.16 -7.43
CA VAL A 116 18.01 26.82 -7.49
C VAL A 116 18.71 25.96 -8.53
N ASP A 117 18.96 26.49 -9.72
CA ASP A 117 19.65 25.77 -10.80
C ASP A 117 21.12 25.48 -10.47
N ALA A 118 21.80 26.40 -9.80
CA ALA A 118 23.16 26.16 -9.32
C ALA A 118 23.21 25.02 -8.29
N ILE A 119 22.29 25.01 -7.31
CA ILE A 119 22.18 23.94 -6.31
C ILE A 119 21.83 22.62 -6.97
N ARG A 120 20.87 22.60 -7.91
CA ARG A 120 20.49 21.41 -8.67
C ARG A 120 21.67 20.83 -9.45
N SER A 121 22.39 21.69 -10.16
CA SER A 121 23.58 21.32 -10.93
C SER A 121 24.69 20.78 -10.03
N GLN A 122 24.90 21.38 -8.86
CA GLN A 122 25.90 20.92 -7.90
C GLN A 122 25.54 19.56 -7.32
N ARG A 123 24.28 19.34 -6.94
CA ARG A 123 23.79 18.04 -6.46
C ARG A 123 23.94 16.96 -7.52
N GLU A 124 23.61 17.25 -8.77
CA GLU A 124 23.78 16.31 -9.87
C GLU A 124 25.26 16.01 -10.14
N LYS A 125 26.16 17.00 -10.02
CA LYS A 125 27.61 16.78 -10.09
C LYS A 125 28.08 15.86 -8.95
N GLU A 126 27.63 16.10 -7.72
CA GLU A 126 27.98 15.28 -6.55
C GLU A 126 27.53 13.82 -6.73
N ILE A 127 26.29 13.61 -7.18
CA ILE A 127 25.76 12.26 -7.47
C ILE A 127 26.60 11.58 -8.56
N ARG A 128 26.94 12.29 -9.64
CA ARG A 128 27.79 11.75 -10.71
C ARG A 128 29.18 11.38 -10.23
N LEU A 129 29.78 12.19 -9.36
CA LEU A 129 31.09 11.90 -8.77
C LEU A 129 31.03 10.66 -7.88
N LYS A 130 30.03 10.55 -7.01
CA LYS A 130 29.81 9.37 -6.16
C LYS A 130 29.69 8.08 -6.98
N ILE A 131 28.90 8.09 -8.05
CA ILE A 131 28.75 6.94 -8.95
C ILE A 131 30.10 6.58 -9.62
N ARG A 132 30.88 7.58 -10.04
CA ARG A 132 32.20 7.33 -10.64
C ARG A 132 33.17 6.73 -9.64
N GLU A 133 33.21 7.25 -8.42
CA GLU A 133 34.05 6.74 -7.34
C GLU A 133 33.69 5.29 -6.98
N GLU A 134 32.40 4.99 -6.82
CA GLU A 134 31.92 3.64 -6.56
C GLU A 134 32.33 2.66 -7.66
N ASN A 135 32.17 3.07 -8.93
CA ASN A 135 32.61 2.27 -10.08
C ASN A 135 34.12 2.04 -10.10
N MET A 136 34.93 3.08 -9.81
CA MET A 136 36.39 2.94 -9.74
C MET A 136 36.83 2.02 -8.58
N LEU A 137 36.16 2.10 -7.43
CA LEU A 137 36.43 1.22 -6.31
C LEU A 137 36.05 -0.23 -6.62
N LEU A 138 34.97 -0.44 -7.38
CA LEU A 138 34.56 -1.77 -7.82
C LEU A 138 35.55 -2.36 -8.82
N THR A 139 36.00 -1.59 -9.81
CA THR A 139 36.99 -2.06 -10.79
C THR A 139 38.33 -2.37 -10.12
N LYS A 140 38.77 -1.53 -9.18
CA LYS A 140 39.97 -1.76 -8.38
C LYS A 140 39.89 -3.06 -7.57
N ARG A 141 38.78 -3.28 -6.85
CA ARG A 141 38.54 -4.53 -6.11
C ARG A 141 38.58 -5.77 -7.02
N ASN A 142 37.92 -5.70 -8.16
CA ASN A 142 37.93 -6.80 -9.13
C ASN A 142 39.35 -7.07 -9.68
N GLN A 143 40.15 -6.02 -9.87
CA GLN A 143 41.54 -6.16 -10.32
C GLN A 143 42.43 -6.76 -9.22
N GLU A 144 42.30 -6.28 -7.98
CA GLU A 144 42.99 -6.84 -6.81
C GLU A 144 42.65 -8.32 -6.61
N GLU A 145 41.38 -8.71 -6.76
CA GLU A 145 40.95 -10.10 -6.66
C GLU A 145 41.57 -10.97 -7.77
N ARG A 146 41.63 -10.48 -9.02
CA ARG A 146 42.29 -11.19 -10.12
C ARG A 146 43.78 -11.40 -9.85
N VAL A 147 44.48 -10.37 -9.37
CA VAL A 147 45.90 -10.46 -9.03
C VAL A 147 46.10 -11.44 -7.88
N ARG A 148 45.25 -11.38 -6.85
CA ARG A 148 45.29 -12.29 -5.71
C ARG A 148 45.10 -13.75 -6.15
N GLN A 149 44.09 -14.05 -6.97
CA GLN A 149 43.86 -15.40 -7.49
C GLN A 149 45.04 -15.88 -8.35
N ALA A 150 45.66 -15.00 -9.14
CA ALA A 150 46.84 -15.36 -9.94
C ALA A 150 48.06 -15.68 -9.06
N LEU A 151 48.29 -14.90 -7.99
CA LEU A 151 49.34 -15.15 -7.02
C LEU A 151 49.10 -16.45 -6.24
N GLU A 152 47.87 -16.72 -5.81
CA GLU A 152 47.49 -17.97 -5.14
C GLU A 152 47.74 -19.19 -6.07
N ARG A 153 47.40 -19.10 -7.36
CA ARG A 153 47.73 -20.16 -8.34
C ARG A 153 49.24 -20.33 -8.55
N ALA A 154 50.01 -19.25 -8.57
CA ALA A 154 51.46 -19.29 -8.77
C ALA A 154 52.21 -19.84 -7.54
N THR A 155 51.69 -19.60 -6.34
CA THR A 155 52.27 -20.06 -5.07
C THR A 155 51.78 -21.44 -4.64
N SER A 156 50.61 -21.88 -5.13
CA SER A 156 50.11 -23.23 -4.84
C SER A 156 51.07 -24.30 -5.38
N ASP A 157 51.34 -25.32 -4.56
CA ASP A 157 52.19 -26.43 -4.96
C ASP A 157 51.67 -27.09 -6.23
N SER A 158 52.53 -27.15 -7.25
CA SER A 158 52.20 -27.86 -8.48
C SER A 158 51.86 -29.32 -8.16
N LYS A 159 50.65 -29.76 -8.53
CA LYS A 159 50.29 -31.18 -8.44
C LYS A 159 51.30 -31.94 -9.28
N ARG A 160 52.09 -32.81 -8.64
CA ARG A 160 53.02 -33.72 -9.32
C ARG A 160 52.23 -34.47 -10.38
N GLN A 161 52.58 -34.27 -11.65
CA GLN A 161 52.01 -35.04 -12.73
C GLN A 161 52.49 -36.48 -12.57
N THR A 162 51.74 -37.31 -11.84
CA THR A 162 51.73 -38.75 -12.14
C THR A 162 51.37 -38.84 -13.60
N GLY A 163 52.25 -39.42 -14.42
CA GLY A 163 52.21 -39.32 -15.87
C GLY A 163 50.87 -39.65 -16.51
N ARG A 164 50.79 -39.47 -17.83
CA ARG A 164 49.56 -39.62 -18.61
C ARG A 164 48.81 -40.91 -18.24
N LYS A 165 47.61 -40.77 -17.64
CA LYS A 165 46.79 -41.92 -17.25
C LYS A 165 46.57 -42.79 -18.49
N LEU A 166 46.89 -44.07 -18.39
CA LEU A 166 46.82 -45.01 -19.52
C LEU A 166 45.39 -45.01 -20.04
N MET A 167 45.19 -44.53 -21.27
CA MET A 167 43.90 -44.63 -21.92
C MET A 167 43.62 -46.12 -22.21
N PRO A 168 42.45 -46.66 -21.83
CA PRO A 168 42.09 -48.02 -22.18
C PRO A 168 42.05 -48.15 -23.70
N ARG A 169 42.78 -49.15 -24.22
CA ARG A 169 42.79 -49.49 -25.65
C ARG A 169 41.60 -50.39 -25.95
N SER A 170 41.09 -50.35 -27.18
CA SER A 170 40.11 -51.34 -27.63
C SER A 170 40.69 -52.75 -27.48
N MET A 171 39.89 -53.67 -26.94
CA MET A 171 40.29 -55.07 -26.79
C MET A 171 40.41 -55.70 -28.19
N PRO A 172 41.51 -56.41 -28.50
CA PRO A 172 41.60 -57.18 -29.74
C PRO A 172 40.47 -58.20 -29.82
N SER A 173 39.95 -58.45 -31.02
CA SER A 173 38.94 -59.49 -31.25
C SER A 173 39.50 -60.87 -30.88
N GLU A 174 38.66 -61.70 -30.25
CA GLU A 174 39.04 -63.05 -29.82
C GLU A 174 39.46 -63.91 -31.03
N ILE A 175 40.71 -64.34 -31.04
CA ILE A 175 41.22 -65.31 -32.00
C ILE A 175 40.66 -66.68 -31.60
N ARG A 176 39.64 -67.16 -32.30
CA ARG A 176 39.18 -68.54 -32.20
C ARG A 176 40.29 -69.46 -32.71
N LYS A 177 40.87 -70.29 -31.85
CA LYS A 177 41.80 -71.34 -32.27
C LYS A 177 40.97 -72.44 -32.92
N GLU A 178 40.90 -72.44 -34.24
CA GLU A 178 40.35 -73.59 -34.97
C GLU A 178 41.35 -74.75 -34.95
N ASP A 179 40.83 -75.97 -34.77
CA ASP A 179 41.59 -77.21 -34.65
C ASP A 179 42.42 -77.48 -35.90
N LYS A 180 43.73 -77.22 -35.79
CA LYS A 180 44.75 -77.50 -36.82
C LYS A 180 44.78 -78.96 -37.30
N MET A 181 44.09 -79.87 -36.61
CA MET A 181 43.93 -81.26 -37.03
C MET A 181 43.09 -81.43 -38.29
N HIS A 182 42.04 -80.63 -38.50
CA HIS A 182 41.13 -80.83 -39.64
C HIS A 182 41.78 -80.47 -40.99
N ILE A 183 42.72 -79.52 -41.00
CA ILE A 183 43.40 -79.05 -42.22
C ILE A 183 44.45 -80.06 -42.72
N LEU A 184 45.08 -80.81 -41.82
CA LEU A 184 46.10 -81.81 -42.16
C LEU A 184 45.49 -83.06 -42.81
N THR A 185 44.30 -83.47 -42.36
CA THR A 185 43.58 -84.62 -42.93
C THR A 185 43.09 -84.38 -44.35
N THR A 186 42.64 -83.17 -44.68
CA THR A 186 42.15 -82.84 -46.03
C THR A 186 43.29 -82.82 -47.05
N ARG A 187 44.45 -82.28 -46.67
CA ARG A 187 45.63 -82.20 -47.55
C ARG A 187 46.22 -83.58 -47.87
N ALA A 188 46.27 -84.48 -46.90
CA ALA A 188 46.75 -85.86 -47.13
C ALA A 188 45.82 -86.68 -48.03
N GLN A 189 44.51 -86.40 -48.01
CA GLN A 189 43.53 -87.04 -48.92
C GLN A 189 43.64 -86.52 -50.35
N GLU A 190 43.92 -85.23 -50.54
CA GLU A 190 44.15 -84.62 -51.86
C GLU A 190 45.44 -85.16 -52.51
N ASP A 191 46.52 -85.31 -51.75
CA ASP A 191 47.80 -85.84 -52.27
C ASP A 191 47.70 -87.32 -52.70
N ALA A 192 46.82 -88.13 -52.07
CA ALA A 192 46.59 -89.53 -52.45
C ALA A 192 45.81 -89.69 -53.77
N LEU A 193 44.95 -88.72 -54.12
CA LEU A 193 44.19 -88.72 -55.38
C LEU A 193 45.04 -88.39 -56.60
N HIS A 194 46.21 -87.75 -56.41
CA HIS A 194 47.11 -87.34 -57.47
C HIS A 194 48.28 -88.31 -57.74
N PHE A 195 48.37 -89.44 -57.01
CA PHE A 195 49.51 -90.37 -57.10
C PHE A 195 49.29 -91.57 -58.05
N PHE A 196 48.06 -91.83 -58.51
CA PHE A 196 47.74 -92.91 -59.47
C PHE A 196 47.09 -92.40 -60.78
N ALA A 197 47.28 -91.13 -61.12
CA ALA A 197 46.91 -90.55 -62.41
C ALA A 197 48.10 -90.55 -63.38
#